data_AF-A0ABD2VQT6-F1
#
_entry.id   AF-A0ABD2VQT6-F1
#
_cell.length_a   1.000
_cell.length_b   1.000
_cell.length_c   1.000
_cell.angle_alpha   90.00
_cell.angle_beta   90.00
_cell.angle_gamma   90.00
#
_symmetry.space_group_name_H-M   'P 1'
#
loop_
_entity.id
_entity.type
_entity.pdbx_description
1 polymer ?
#
loop_
_entity_poly.entity_id
_entity_poly.type
_entity_poly.pdbx_seq_one_letter_code
_entity_poly.pdbx_strand_id
1 'polypeptide(L)'
;MKFMKLGSKPDNFQTDGNNVRYVASELASDITINVGDVKFYLHKFPLLSKSATLQKLVSNASEGNCDEVDIHDIPGGPSAFEICAKFCYGMTVTLNAYNVISARCAAEYLGMNESLEKGNLVYKIDVFLNSSIFRSWKDSIIALQTTKSQSRMCEELKLTSHCIDAVASRASVDVSRVDWSYTYNRKKLPEENGNDPNLNGIRSRMVPKDWWVEDLCELEVDLYKRVVITIKNKGIVSSEVIGEAAKAYAYRRFPGFNKGAFQFNDVSKCRPILDTVVWLLPSEKGSVSCSFLLKLLKASISLDSGETVKAELVKRIGQQLEEASVNDLLIRAADGEGTMYDAHVVQKILEAFVMRDMDSEPQLEDGDEIQEVRKPGILSEASKLMVAKLVDGYLTEIAKDPNLPLSTFVGLAEMVSNFPRPGHDGIYRAVDMYLKEHPGISKSERKRICKLMDCKKLSVDACMHAVQNERLPLRVVVQVLFFEQVRANASSGSSTPDLPKAIRDLNSASYGSSRSATTNTEEDWDAAASAEELRALRGELAALSMGNGGTNDKVNVIDAKSHADRAAMSKMKGLLMSKRLFSKIWSNKGGQGENSGSDSSESLGSANNLEEAKSTPSRKGRHSVS
;
A
#
# COMPACT_ATOMS: atom_id res chain seq x y z
N MET A 1 -30.49 3.49 -17.09
CA MET A 1 -29.85 3.67 -18.41
C MET A 1 -30.77 4.52 -19.25
N LYS A 2 -30.28 5.64 -19.78
CA LYS A 2 -31.07 6.47 -20.70
C LYS A 2 -31.05 5.86 -22.11
N PHE A 3 -32.14 6.04 -22.85
CA PHE A 3 -32.24 5.68 -24.25
C PHE A 3 -32.99 6.76 -25.03
N MET A 4 -32.74 6.84 -26.33
CA MET A 4 -33.49 7.66 -27.28
C MET A 4 -34.10 6.75 -28.34
N LYS A 5 -35.39 6.93 -28.64
CA LYS A 5 -36.03 6.32 -29.81
C LYS A 5 -36.07 7.33 -30.95
N LEU A 6 -35.60 6.91 -32.12
CA LEU A 6 -35.68 7.65 -33.38
C LEU A 6 -36.62 6.91 -34.33
N GLY A 7 -37.26 7.64 -35.25
CA GLY A 7 -38.22 7.06 -36.20
C GLY A 7 -39.61 6.82 -35.60
N SER A 8 -40.57 6.52 -36.48
CA SER A 8 -41.99 6.31 -36.12
C SER A 8 -42.62 5.09 -36.81
N LYS A 9 -41.97 4.55 -37.86
CA LYS A 9 -42.42 3.32 -38.50
C LYS A 9 -41.99 2.09 -37.68
N PRO A 10 -42.72 0.97 -37.76
CA PRO A 10 -42.25 -0.31 -37.22
C PRO A 10 -40.90 -0.71 -37.82
N ASP A 11 -40.19 -1.59 -37.13
CA ASP A 11 -38.95 -2.18 -37.63
C ASP A 11 -39.30 -3.34 -38.59
N ASN A 12 -39.20 -3.07 -39.90
CA ASN A 12 -39.47 -4.05 -40.96
C ASN A 12 -38.18 -4.74 -41.45
N PHE A 13 -37.07 -4.57 -40.74
CA PHE A 13 -35.79 -5.19 -41.10
C PHE A 13 -35.82 -6.67 -40.71
N GLN A 14 -35.65 -7.55 -41.68
CA GLN A 14 -35.60 -8.99 -41.49
C GLN A 14 -34.18 -9.49 -41.74
N THR A 15 -33.85 -10.62 -41.10
CA THR A 15 -32.55 -11.28 -41.21
C THR A 15 -32.79 -12.68 -41.74
N ASP A 16 -32.06 -13.06 -42.78
CA ASP A 16 -32.02 -14.42 -43.32
C ASP A 16 -30.62 -15.02 -43.08
N GLY A 17 -30.60 -16.20 -42.45
CA GLY A 17 -29.38 -16.77 -41.87
C GLY A 17 -28.65 -15.81 -40.93
N ASN A 18 -27.31 -15.79 -41.00
CA ASN A 18 -26.47 -14.89 -40.22
C ASN A 18 -26.00 -13.64 -41.01
N ASN A 19 -26.01 -13.73 -42.35
CA ASN A 19 -25.23 -12.86 -43.23
C ASN A 19 -26.10 -12.08 -44.23
N VAL A 20 -27.41 -12.29 -44.28
CA VAL A 20 -28.31 -11.53 -45.16
C VAL A 20 -29.29 -10.74 -44.31
N ARG A 21 -29.47 -9.45 -44.63
CA ARG A 21 -30.52 -8.60 -44.06
C ARG A 21 -31.24 -7.85 -45.17
N TYR A 22 -32.54 -7.64 -45.00
CA TYR A 22 -33.37 -6.97 -45.99
C TYR A 22 -34.52 -6.21 -45.33
N VAL A 23 -35.10 -5.27 -46.07
CA VAL A 23 -36.31 -4.56 -45.64
C VAL A 23 -37.53 -5.25 -46.24
N ALA A 24 -38.42 -5.77 -45.40
CA ALA A 24 -39.70 -6.31 -45.84
C ALA A 24 -40.58 -5.18 -46.42
N SER A 25 -40.83 -5.25 -47.73
CA SER A 25 -41.60 -4.30 -48.52
C SER A 25 -42.30 -5.02 -49.68
N GLU A 26 -43.31 -4.37 -50.26
CA GLU A 26 -43.95 -4.79 -51.52
C GLU A 26 -43.09 -4.45 -52.74
N LEU A 27 -42.07 -3.59 -52.56
CA LEU A 27 -41.09 -3.24 -53.58
C LEU A 27 -39.89 -4.19 -53.53
N ALA A 28 -39.34 -4.51 -54.69
CA ALA A 28 -38.06 -5.20 -54.81
C ALA A 28 -36.91 -4.25 -54.43
N SER A 29 -35.86 -4.80 -53.81
CA SER A 29 -34.63 -4.06 -53.52
C SER A 29 -33.91 -3.66 -54.80
N ASP A 30 -33.56 -2.38 -54.94
CA ASP A 30 -32.87 -1.81 -56.11
C ASP A 30 -31.38 -1.51 -55.83
N ILE A 31 -30.87 -1.95 -54.67
CA ILE A 31 -29.46 -1.87 -54.26
C ILE A 31 -29.09 -2.96 -53.25
N THR A 32 -27.90 -3.53 -53.41
CA THR A 32 -27.23 -4.39 -52.42
C THR A 32 -26.04 -3.65 -51.81
N ILE A 33 -25.94 -3.60 -50.49
CA ILE A 33 -24.78 -3.03 -49.79
C ILE A 33 -24.10 -4.13 -48.98
N ASN A 34 -22.82 -4.38 -49.25
CA ASN A 34 -22.03 -5.37 -48.52
C ASN A 34 -21.23 -4.66 -47.42
N VAL A 35 -21.33 -5.15 -46.18
CA VAL A 35 -20.58 -4.63 -45.04
C VAL A 35 -19.87 -5.78 -44.35
N GLY A 36 -18.58 -5.95 -44.63
CA GLY A 36 -17.85 -7.16 -44.27
C GLY A 36 -18.57 -8.40 -44.81
N ASP A 37 -18.86 -9.37 -43.94
CA ASP A 37 -19.54 -10.62 -44.32
C ASP A 37 -21.07 -10.50 -44.44
N VAL A 38 -21.66 -9.32 -44.23
CA VAL A 38 -23.12 -9.12 -44.21
C VAL A 38 -23.60 -8.35 -45.44
N LYS A 39 -24.53 -8.95 -46.21
CA LYS A 39 -25.23 -8.34 -47.34
C LYS A 39 -26.54 -7.69 -46.90
N PHE A 40 -26.77 -6.48 -47.37
CA PHE A 40 -27.98 -5.69 -47.10
C PHE A 40 -28.75 -5.40 -48.39
N TYR A 41 -29.90 -6.05 -48.58
CA TYR A 41 -30.82 -5.77 -49.69
C TYR A 41 -31.75 -4.61 -49.33
N LEU A 42 -31.56 -3.47 -49.98
CA LEU A 42 -32.13 -2.18 -49.59
C LEU A 42 -32.70 -1.44 -50.81
N HIS A 43 -33.12 -0.19 -50.58
CA HIS A 43 -33.74 0.69 -51.55
C HIS A 43 -32.94 2.00 -51.62
N LYS A 44 -32.63 2.48 -52.82
CA LYS A 44 -31.82 3.68 -53.09
C LYS A 44 -32.49 4.92 -52.48
N PHE A 45 -33.76 5.17 -52.79
CA PHE A 45 -34.42 6.43 -52.41
C PHE A 45 -34.33 6.78 -50.90
N PRO A 46 -34.68 5.89 -49.94
CA PRO A 46 -34.52 6.18 -48.52
C PRO A 46 -33.07 6.48 -48.12
N LEU A 47 -32.10 5.68 -48.59
CA LEU A 47 -30.69 5.81 -48.25
C LEU A 47 -30.06 7.09 -48.80
N LEU A 48 -30.23 7.32 -50.10
CA LEU A 48 -29.63 8.44 -50.81
C LEU A 48 -30.23 9.77 -50.36
N SER A 49 -31.46 9.80 -49.83
CA SER A 49 -32.04 11.02 -49.26
C SER A 49 -31.34 11.54 -47.99
N LYS A 50 -30.53 10.71 -47.29
CA LYS A 50 -29.92 11.07 -45.99
C LYS A 50 -28.41 10.85 -45.88
N SER A 51 -27.75 10.21 -46.86
CA SER A 51 -26.32 9.87 -46.80
C SER A 51 -25.56 10.36 -48.03
N ALA A 52 -24.63 11.30 -47.82
CA ALA A 52 -23.79 11.85 -48.89
C ALA A 52 -22.77 10.84 -49.40
N THR A 53 -22.29 9.94 -48.53
CA THR A 53 -21.35 8.89 -48.91
C THR A 53 -22.03 7.86 -49.80
N LEU A 54 -23.26 7.43 -49.47
CA LEU A 54 -24.01 6.52 -50.33
C LEU A 54 -24.41 7.17 -51.67
N GLN A 55 -24.77 8.47 -51.69
CA GLN A 55 -24.99 9.21 -52.95
C GLN A 55 -23.78 9.10 -53.89
N LYS A 56 -22.56 9.31 -53.37
CA LYS A 56 -21.33 9.23 -54.15
C LYS A 56 -21.02 7.80 -54.60
N LEU A 57 -21.07 6.83 -53.68
CA LEU A 57 -20.77 5.43 -53.98
C LEU A 57 -21.71 4.85 -55.04
N VAL A 58 -23.02 5.11 -54.94
CA VAL A 58 -24.01 4.61 -55.92
C VAL A 58 -23.88 5.32 -57.26
N SER A 59 -23.56 6.62 -57.28
CA SER A 59 -23.28 7.32 -58.53
C SER A 59 -22.09 6.68 -59.28
N ASN A 60 -20.98 6.43 -58.58
CA ASN A 60 -19.79 5.80 -59.15
C ASN A 60 -20.05 4.34 -59.60
N ALA A 61 -20.83 3.58 -58.84
CA ALA A 61 -21.20 2.20 -59.20
C ALA A 61 -22.11 2.13 -60.43
N SER A 62 -22.98 3.14 -60.63
CA SER A 62 -23.89 3.20 -61.78
C SER A 62 -23.17 3.31 -63.13
N GLU A 63 -21.94 3.83 -63.17
CA GLU A 63 -21.10 3.86 -64.39
C GLU A 63 -20.65 2.44 -64.83
N GLY A 64 -20.64 1.48 -63.90
CA GLY A 64 -20.31 0.07 -64.14
C GLY A 64 -21.52 -0.87 -64.32
N ASN A 65 -22.74 -0.33 -64.34
CA ASN A 65 -24.00 -1.09 -64.42
C ASN A 65 -24.17 -2.16 -63.30
N CYS A 66 -23.64 -1.87 -62.11
CA CYS A 66 -23.70 -2.75 -60.94
C CYS A 66 -24.43 -2.05 -59.77
N ASP A 67 -25.50 -2.66 -59.28
CA ASP A 67 -26.29 -2.18 -58.14
C ASP A 67 -25.79 -2.73 -56.78
N GLU A 68 -24.51 -3.12 -56.72
CA GLU A 68 -23.84 -3.65 -55.54
C GLU A 68 -22.73 -2.69 -55.08
N VAL A 69 -22.72 -2.34 -53.78
CA VAL A 69 -21.77 -1.39 -53.18
C VAL A 69 -21.08 -2.03 -51.98
N ASP A 70 -19.75 -2.13 -52.04
CA ASP A 70 -18.94 -2.65 -50.95
C ASP A 70 -18.49 -1.55 -49.96
N ILE A 71 -18.68 -1.80 -48.66
CA ILE A 71 -18.26 -0.92 -47.56
C ILE A 71 -17.54 -1.75 -46.50
N HIS A 72 -16.23 -1.96 -46.68
CA HIS A 72 -15.45 -2.82 -45.79
C HIS A 72 -15.15 -2.16 -44.42
N ASP A 73 -14.89 -0.85 -44.39
CA ASP A 73 -14.32 -0.16 -43.22
C ASP A 73 -15.30 0.70 -42.41
N ILE A 74 -16.61 0.40 -42.41
CA ILE A 74 -17.56 1.21 -41.64
C ILE A 74 -17.36 1.05 -40.11
N PRO A 75 -17.25 2.16 -39.35
CA PRO A 75 -17.07 2.10 -37.89
C PRO A 75 -18.23 1.38 -37.20
N GLY A 76 -17.91 0.44 -36.31
CA GLY A 76 -18.92 -0.37 -35.63
C GLY A 76 -19.57 -1.45 -36.51
N GLY A 77 -19.17 -1.58 -37.78
CA GLY A 77 -19.54 -2.68 -38.66
C GLY A 77 -21.04 -2.76 -38.99
N PRO A 78 -21.54 -3.97 -39.34
CA PRO A 78 -22.91 -4.18 -39.83
C PRO A 78 -24.01 -3.72 -38.88
N SER A 79 -23.80 -3.77 -37.56
CA SER A 79 -24.82 -3.35 -36.59
C SER A 79 -24.95 -1.82 -36.49
N ALA A 80 -23.85 -1.09 -36.66
CA ALA A 80 -23.87 0.36 -36.75
C ALA A 80 -24.42 0.83 -38.11
N PHE A 81 -24.06 0.14 -39.21
CA PHE A 81 -24.67 0.38 -40.52
C PHE A 81 -26.20 0.20 -40.48
N GLU A 82 -26.69 -0.89 -39.88
CA GLU A 82 -28.13 -1.16 -39.76
C GLU A 82 -28.89 -0.06 -39.01
N ILE A 83 -28.29 0.50 -37.94
CA ILE A 83 -28.83 1.66 -37.22
C ILE A 83 -29.00 2.87 -38.16
N CYS A 84 -27.98 3.15 -38.98
CA CYS A 84 -28.03 4.23 -39.97
C CYS A 84 -29.07 3.95 -41.07
N ALA A 85 -29.13 2.72 -41.59
CA ALA A 85 -30.10 2.30 -42.60
C ALA A 85 -31.54 2.43 -42.06
N LYS A 86 -31.85 1.88 -40.89
CA LYS A 86 -33.18 2.00 -40.25
C LYS A 86 -33.62 3.46 -40.08
N PHE A 87 -32.70 4.35 -39.72
CA PHE A 87 -32.97 5.80 -39.68
C PHE A 87 -33.34 6.37 -41.06
N CYS A 88 -32.67 5.96 -42.14
CA CYS A 88 -33.01 6.34 -43.51
C CYS A 88 -34.45 5.98 -43.90
N TYR A 89 -34.95 4.82 -43.51
CA TYR A 89 -36.34 4.42 -43.76
C TYR A 89 -37.37 5.11 -42.85
N GLY A 90 -36.92 5.77 -41.77
CA GLY A 90 -37.78 6.29 -40.70
C GLY A 90 -38.30 5.21 -39.74
N MET A 91 -37.67 4.05 -39.72
CA MET A 91 -37.96 2.94 -38.81
C MET A 91 -37.52 3.25 -37.39
N THR A 92 -38.15 2.58 -36.42
CA THR A 92 -37.84 2.76 -35.00
C THR A 92 -36.45 2.22 -34.66
N VAL A 93 -35.54 3.11 -34.21
CA VAL A 93 -34.19 2.77 -33.74
C VAL A 93 -34.05 3.19 -32.27
N THR A 94 -33.49 2.32 -31.43
CA THR A 94 -33.20 2.64 -30.02
C THR A 94 -31.70 2.82 -29.79
N LEU A 95 -31.31 4.05 -29.44
CA LEU A 95 -29.94 4.40 -29.07
C LEU A 95 -29.78 4.44 -27.56
N ASN A 96 -28.66 3.93 -27.06
CA ASN A 96 -28.28 3.84 -25.65
C ASN A 96 -26.74 3.87 -25.51
N ALA A 97 -26.24 3.84 -24.27
CA ALA A 97 -24.80 3.97 -23.99
C ALA A 97 -23.90 2.93 -24.70
N TYR A 98 -24.40 1.73 -25.03
CA TYR A 98 -23.62 0.67 -25.68
C TYR A 98 -23.48 0.82 -27.20
N ASN A 99 -24.42 1.49 -27.87
CA ASN A 99 -24.45 1.58 -29.33
C ASN A 99 -24.32 3.01 -29.88
N VAL A 100 -24.50 4.04 -29.04
CA VAL A 100 -24.52 5.45 -29.46
C VAL A 100 -23.21 5.92 -30.09
N ILE A 101 -22.06 5.47 -29.57
CA ILE A 101 -20.74 5.84 -30.12
C ILE A 101 -20.54 5.20 -31.50
N SER A 102 -20.83 3.91 -31.65
CA SER A 102 -20.76 3.21 -32.94
C SER A 102 -21.69 3.83 -33.99
N ALA A 103 -22.93 4.13 -33.60
CA ALA A 103 -23.88 4.84 -34.45
C ALA A 103 -23.38 6.24 -34.84
N ARG A 104 -22.69 6.96 -33.93
CA ARG A 104 -22.14 8.30 -34.20
C ARG A 104 -21.01 8.26 -35.23
N CYS A 105 -20.12 7.28 -35.12
CA CYS A 105 -19.00 7.08 -36.04
C CYS A 105 -19.48 6.61 -37.42
N ALA A 106 -20.43 5.67 -37.48
CA ALA A 106 -21.04 5.23 -38.74
C ALA A 106 -21.82 6.36 -39.43
N ALA A 107 -22.59 7.16 -38.68
CA ALA A 107 -23.31 8.31 -39.22
C ALA A 107 -22.37 9.39 -39.79
N GLU A 108 -21.19 9.60 -39.19
CA GLU A 108 -20.15 10.48 -39.75
C GLU A 108 -19.60 9.91 -41.06
N TYR A 109 -19.18 8.64 -41.06
CA TYR A 109 -18.64 7.94 -42.22
C TYR A 109 -19.61 7.97 -43.42
N LEU A 110 -20.91 7.82 -43.15
CA LEU A 110 -21.98 7.89 -44.15
C LEU A 110 -22.37 9.33 -44.53
N GLY A 111 -21.76 10.37 -43.94
CA GLY A 111 -22.06 11.76 -44.23
C GLY A 111 -23.49 12.18 -43.85
N MET A 112 -24.06 11.59 -42.79
CA MET A 112 -25.45 11.80 -42.35
C MET A 112 -25.60 13.06 -41.48
N ASN A 113 -25.16 14.19 -42.02
CA ASN A 113 -25.10 15.49 -41.36
C ASN A 113 -26.27 16.41 -41.78
N GLU A 114 -26.36 17.58 -41.14
CA GLU A 114 -27.46 18.53 -41.36
C GLU A 114 -27.43 19.27 -42.71
N SER A 115 -26.34 19.18 -43.48
CA SER A 115 -26.28 19.81 -44.81
C SER A 115 -27.14 19.09 -45.85
N LEU A 116 -27.46 17.80 -45.63
CA LEU A 116 -28.41 17.05 -46.46
C LEU A 116 -29.86 17.17 -45.97
N GLU A 117 -30.07 17.01 -44.66
CA GLU A 117 -31.40 17.03 -44.05
C GLU A 117 -31.32 17.69 -42.67
N LYS A 118 -32.19 18.67 -42.41
CA LYS A 118 -32.27 19.30 -41.09
C LYS A 118 -32.61 18.26 -40.00
N GLY A 119 -31.78 18.16 -38.97
CA GLY A 119 -31.93 17.13 -37.94
C GLY A 119 -31.65 15.71 -38.45
N ASN A 120 -30.68 15.52 -39.34
CA ASN A 120 -30.14 14.20 -39.72
C ASN A 120 -29.51 13.47 -38.50
N LEU A 121 -29.07 12.23 -38.71
CA LEU A 121 -28.67 11.31 -37.65
C LEU A 121 -27.52 11.83 -36.77
N VAL A 122 -26.48 12.44 -37.36
CA VAL A 122 -25.34 13.00 -36.61
C VAL A 122 -25.82 13.99 -35.54
N TYR A 123 -26.60 15.01 -35.93
CA TYR A 123 -27.12 16.02 -35.01
C TYR A 123 -27.97 15.41 -33.89
N LYS A 124 -28.88 14.48 -34.24
CA LYS A 124 -29.73 13.80 -33.26
C LYS A 124 -28.92 13.00 -32.24
N ILE A 125 -27.85 12.34 -32.68
CA ILE A 125 -26.94 11.62 -31.78
C ILE A 125 -26.17 12.61 -30.88
N ASP A 126 -25.63 13.69 -31.43
CA ASP A 126 -24.88 14.70 -30.66
C ASP A 126 -25.76 15.39 -29.61
N VAL A 127 -27.03 15.69 -29.93
CA VAL A 127 -28.01 16.16 -28.95
C VAL A 127 -28.26 15.13 -27.85
N PHE A 128 -28.38 13.84 -28.18
CA PHE A 128 -28.59 12.78 -27.18
C PHE A 128 -27.36 12.56 -26.29
N LEU A 129 -26.15 12.57 -26.85
CA LEU A 129 -24.90 12.49 -26.11
C LEU A 129 -24.81 13.60 -25.05
N ASN A 130 -24.99 14.86 -25.46
CA ASN A 130 -24.85 16.04 -24.61
C ASN A 130 -26.02 16.26 -23.61
N SER A 131 -27.25 15.91 -23.99
CA SER A 131 -28.43 16.07 -23.12
C SER A 131 -28.59 14.91 -22.12
N SER A 132 -28.18 13.71 -22.51
CA SER A 132 -28.57 12.48 -21.80
C SER A 132 -27.37 11.68 -21.31
N ILE A 133 -26.52 11.19 -22.21
CA ILE A 133 -25.44 10.23 -21.90
C ILE A 133 -24.38 10.89 -21.02
N PHE A 134 -23.76 11.99 -21.47
CA PHE A 134 -22.73 12.74 -20.72
C PHE A 134 -23.27 13.35 -19.40
N ARG A 135 -24.60 13.41 -19.24
CA ARG A 135 -25.23 13.85 -17.99
C ARG A 135 -25.48 12.70 -17.01
N SER A 136 -25.21 11.45 -17.35
CA SER A 136 -25.50 10.26 -16.55
C SER A 136 -24.20 9.51 -16.22
N TRP A 137 -23.92 9.31 -14.92
CA TRP A 137 -22.67 8.69 -14.45
C TRP A 137 -22.36 7.36 -15.14
N LYS A 138 -23.25 6.39 -15.01
CA LYS A 138 -23.07 5.04 -15.57
C LYS A 138 -23.10 5.02 -17.09
N ASP A 139 -24.00 5.80 -17.71
CA ASP A 139 -24.10 5.82 -19.17
C ASP A 139 -22.85 6.49 -19.79
N SER A 140 -22.20 7.45 -19.11
CA SER A 140 -20.93 8.06 -19.53
C SER A 140 -19.75 7.07 -19.46
N ILE A 141 -19.65 6.26 -18.40
CA ILE A 141 -18.62 5.23 -18.25
C ILE A 141 -18.77 4.16 -19.34
N ILE A 142 -20.00 3.69 -19.58
CA ILE A 142 -20.28 2.70 -20.62
C ILE A 142 -19.93 3.27 -22.00
N ALA A 143 -20.37 4.50 -22.31
CA ALA A 143 -20.01 5.17 -23.57
C ALA A 143 -18.48 5.28 -23.73
N LEU A 144 -17.76 5.69 -22.68
CA LEU A 144 -16.29 5.74 -22.67
C LEU A 144 -15.68 4.37 -23.02
N GLN A 145 -16.15 3.28 -22.41
CA GLN A 145 -15.66 1.92 -22.71
C GLN A 145 -15.87 1.52 -24.18
N THR A 146 -16.98 1.93 -24.81
CA THR A 146 -17.24 1.60 -26.23
C THR A 146 -16.29 2.29 -27.22
N THR A 147 -15.73 3.46 -26.87
CA THR A 147 -14.81 4.22 -27.74
C THR A 147 -13.58 3.43 -28.16
N LYS A 148 -13.10 2.50 -27.32
CA LYS A 148 -11.95 1.62 -27.59
C LYS A 148 -12.06 0.91 -28.93
N SER A 149 -13.25 0.40 -29.26
CA SER A 149 -13.49 -0.40 -30.47
C SER A 149 -13.23 0.37 -31.78
N GLN A 150 -13.27 1.70 -31.74
CA GLN A 150 -13.17 2.61 -32.88
C GLN A 150 -12.24 3.78 -32.56
N SER A 151 -11.16 3.51 -31.80
CA SER A 151 -10.33 4.52 -31.13
C SER A 151 -9.95 5.69 -32.04
N ARG A 152 -9.42 5.43 -33.25
CA ARG A 152 -8.99 6.49 -34.19
C ARG A 152 -10.10 7.51 -34.46
N MET A 153 -11.27 7.07 -34.92
CA MET A 153 -12.38 7.99 -35.22
C MET A 153 -13.00 8.61 -33.96
N CYS A 154 -12.94 7.91 -32.82
CA CYS A 154 -13.39 8.48 -31.55
C CYS A 154 -12.49 9.62 -31.06
N GLU A 155 -11.18 9.57 -31.32
CA GLU A 155 -10.27 10.70 -31.05
C GLU A 155 -10.44 11.83 -32.09
N GLU A 156 -10.54 11.52 -33.39
CA GLU A 156 -10.78 12.50 -34.46
C GLU A 156 -12.07 13.31 -34.22
N LEU A 157 -13.15 12.64 -33.78
CA LEU A 157 -14.43 13.24 -33.41
C LEU A 157 -14.51 13.75 -31.96
N LYS A 158 -13.41 13.67 -31.20
CA LYS A 158 -13.32 14.09 -29.78
C LYS A 158 -14.32 13.40 -28.83
N LEU A 159 -14.91 12.27 -29.25
CA LEU A 159 -15.89 11.50 -28.47
C LEU A 159 -15.24 10.93 -27.20
N THR A 160 -14.01 10.42 -27.29
CA THR A 160 -13.30 9.91 -26.10
C THR A 160 -13.06 11.02 -25.08
N SER A 161 -12.58 12.19 -25.51
CA SER A 161 -12.38 13.36 -24.64
C SER A 161 -13.68 13.84 -24.00
N HIS A 162 -14.78 13.96 -24.76
CA HIS A 162 -16.07 14.35 -24.19
C HIS A 162 -16.59 13.33 -23.16
N CYS A 163 -16.38 12.03 -23.38
CA CYS A 163 -16.70 11.00 -22.39
C CYS A 163 -15.83 11.12 -21.12
N ILE A 164 -14.52 11.34 -21.28
CA ILE A 164 -13.57 11.58 -20.17
C ILE A 164 -13.98 12.82 -19.37
N ASP A 165 -14.27 13.94 -20.03
CA ASP A 165 -14.67 15.19 -19.39
C ASP A 165 -16.02 15.07 -18.68
N ALA A 166 -16.96 14.30 -19.23
CA ALA A 166 -18.24 13.99 -18.59
C ALA A 166 -18.05 13.18 -17.29
N VAL A 167 -17.25 12.10 -17.35
CA VAL A 167 -16.93 11.28 -16.17
C VAL A 167 -16.18 12.10 -15.13
N ALA A 168 -15.11 12.81 -15.52
CA ALA A 168 -14.31 13.60 -14.60
C ALA A 168 -15.13 14.75 -13.98
N SER A 169 -15.95 15.45 -14.75
CA SER A 169 -16.82 16.52 -14.22
C SER A 169 -17.87 16.00 -13.26
N ARG A 170 -18.31 14.72 -13.39
CA ARG A 170 -19.22 14.08 -12.42
C ARG A 170 -18.49 13.63 -11.15
N ALA A 171 -17.30 13.06 -11.26
CA ALA A 171 -16.47 12.69 -10.11
C ALA A 171 -16.05 13.92 -9.28
N SER A 172 -15.91 15.09 -9.90
CA SER A 172 -15.60 16.37 -9.26
C SER A 172 -16.82 17.19 -8.81
N VAL A 173 -18.04 16.62 -8.75
CA VAL A 173 -19.19 17.32 -8.15
C VAL A 173 -19.12 17.21 -6.63
N ASP A 174 -19.51 18.29 -5.94
CA ASP A 174 -19.67 18.28 -4.48
C ASP A 174 -20.54 17.11 -4.01
N VAL A 175 -20.07 16.42 -2.97
CA VAL A 175 -20.65 15.17 -2.46
C VAL A 175 -22.11 15.33 -2.02
N SER A 176 -22.53 16.51 -1.56
CA SER A 176 -23.93 16.81 -1.20
C SER A 176 -24.89 16.83 -2.39
N ARG A 177 -24.36 16.99 -3.61
CA ARG A 177 -25.12 17.09 -4.88
C ARG A 177 -25.14 15.78 -5.67
N VAL A 178 -24.63 14.69 -5.09
CA VAL A 178 -24.59 13.35 -5.71
C VAL A 178 -25.91 12.63 -5.48
N ASP A 179 -26.79 12.66 -6.49
CA ASP A 179 -28.12 12.02 -6.48
C ASP A 179 -28.18 10.71 -7.32
N TRP A 180 -27.09 10.36 -7.99
CA TRP A 180 -27.02 9.23 -8.93
C TRP A 180 -26.52 7.92 -8.27
N SER A 181 -26.88 6.77 -8.87
CA SER A 181 -26.48 5.46 -8.36
C SER A 181 -25.01 5.10 -8.66
N TYR A 182 -24.27 4.62 -7.65
CA TYR A 182 -22.88 4.15 -7.73
C TYR A 182 -22.71 2.77 -7.06
N THR A 183 -21.58 2.08 -7.26
CA THR A 183 -21.43 0.64 -6.89
C THR A 183 -21.47 0.33 -5.39
N TYR A 184 -21.06 1.25 -4.50
CA TYR A 184 -21.17 1.04 -3.06
C TYR A 184 -22.61 0.71 -2.59
N ASN A 185 -23.63 1.25 -3.27
CA ASN A 185 -25.05 0.97 -2.99
C ASN A 185 -25.53 -0.43 -3.44
N ARG A 186 -24.66 -1.27 -4.04
CA ARG A 186 -24.99 -2.67 -4.39
C ARG A 186 -24.27 -3.71 -3.53
N LYS A 187 -23.02 -3.47 -3.14
CA LYS A 187 -22.19 -4.49 -2.46
C LYS A 187 -22.62 -4.82 -1.02
N LYS A 188 -23.35 -3.93 -0.33
CA LYS A 188 -23.85 -4.17 1.04
C LYS A 188 -25.29 -4.71 1.13
N LEU A 189 -26.02 -4.78 0.01
CA LEU A 189 -27.37 -5.37 0.00
C LEU A 189 -27.45 -6.88 0.34
N PRO A 190 -26.42 -7.73 0.15
CA PRO A 190 -26.53 -9.17 0.45
C PRO A 190 -26.40 -9.56 1.93
N GLU A 191 -25.87 -8.68 2.80
CA GLU A 191 -25.55 -9.03 4.20
C GLU A 191 -26.67 -8.71 5.20
N GLU A 192 -27.62 -7.84 4.86
CA GLU A 192 -28.81 -7.53 5.68
C GLU A 192 -30.03 -8.38 5.27
N ASN A 193 -29.91 -9.70 5.40
CA ASN A 193 -31.08 -10.57 5.55
C ASN A 193 -31.63 -10.46 6.98
N GLY A 194 -32.20 -9.30 7.29
CA GLY A 194 -32.84 -9.00 8.58
C GLY A 194 -33.96 -7.96 8.37
N ASN A 195 -35.20 -8.38 8.61
CA ASN A 195 -36.42 -7.62 8.33
C ASN A 195 -36.41 -6.15 8.82
N ASP A 196 -36.17 -5.19 7.94
CA ASP A 196 -36.56 -3.78 8.13
C ASP A 196 -37.23 -3.24 6.85
N PRO A 197 -38.53 -2.86 6.87
CA PRO A 197 -39.26 -2.43 5.68
C PRO A 197 -38.91 -1.01 5.19
N ASN A 198 -37.89 -0.35 5.74
CA ASN A 198 -37.52 1.03 5.39
C ASN A 198 -36.63 1.17 4.13
N LEU A 199 -37.21 0.93 2.95
CA LEU A 199 -36.60 1.27 1.65
C LEU A 199 -36.21 2.77 1.54
N ASN A 200 -36.82 3.64 2.35
CA ASN A 200 -36.50 5.06 2.45
C ASN A 200 -35.16 5.37 3.18
N GLY A 201 -34.65 4.46 4.01
CA GLY A 201 -33.39 4.65 4.76
C GLY A 201 -32.16 4.81 3.87
N ILE A 202 -32.20 4.21 2.66
CA ILE A 202 -31.10 4.23 1.68
C ILE A 202 -30.75 5.66 1.22
N ARG A 203 -31.72 6.59 1.25
CA ARG A 203 -31.49 8.01 0.88
C ARG A 203 -30.87 8.86 1.99
N SER A 204 -30.79 8.34 3.22
CA SER A 204 -30.29 9.06 4.40
C SER A 204 -28.87 8.67 4.79
N ARG A 205 -28.11 8.04 3.89
CA ARG A 205 -26.69 7.73 4.08
C ARG A 205 -25.84 8.81 3.42
N MET A 206 -24.96 9.47 4.18
CA MET A 206 -23.99 10.40 3.62
C MET A 206 -23.18 9.71 2.52
N VAL A 207 -23.11 10.35 1.35
CA VAL A 207 -22.35 9.83 0.21
C VAL A 207 -20.86 9.82 0.59
N PRO A 208 -20.12 8.71 0.40
CA PRO A 208 -18.68 8.68 0.66
C PRO A 208 -17.91 9.62 -0.27
N LYS A 209 -16.77 10.19 0.17
CA LYS A 209 -15.94 11.06 -0.70
C LYS A 209 -15.37 10.31 -1.92
N ASP A 210 -15.17 9.00 -1.78
CA ASP A 210 -14.62 8.06 -2.75
C ASP A 210 -15.72 7.30 -3.54
N TRP A 211 -16.97 7.75 -3.52
CA TRP A 211 -18.13 7.04 -4.08
C TRP A 211 -17.97 6.52 -5.51
N TRP A 212 -17.13 7.18 -6.32
CA TRP A 212 -16.87 6.91 -7.73
C TRP A 212 -15.73 5.91 -7.99
N VAL A 213 -14.88 5.64 -7.00
CA VAL A 213 -13.60 4.91 -7.16
C VAL A 213 -13.81 3.51 -7.73
N GLU A 214 -14.71 2.73 -7.12
CA GLU A 214 -14.99 1.35 -7.52
C GLU A 214 -15.57 1.25 -8.94
N ASP A 215 -16.37 2.22 -9.38
CA ASP A 215 -16.97 2.25 -10.73
C ASP A 215 -15.91 2.49 -11.81
N LEU A 216 -14.86 3.27 -11.52
CA LEU A 216 -13.75 3.50 -12.45
C LEU A 216 -12.72 2.36 -12.48
N CYS A 217 -12.71 1.47 -11.47
CA CYS A 217 -11.77 0.36 -11.42
C CYS A 217 -11.99 -0.70 -12.52
N GLU A 218 -13.14 -0.67 -13.21
CA GLU A 218 -13.39 -1.50 -14.39
C GLU A 218 -12.73 -0.95 -15.67
N LEU A 219 -12.33 0.34 -15.71
CA LEU A 219 -11.71 0.95 -16.89
C LEU A 219 -10.33 0.35 -17.18
N GLU A 220 -10.04 0.10 -18.46
CA GLU A 220 -8.70 -0.27 -18.91
C GLU A 220 -7.67 0.83 -18.62
N VAL A 221 -6.39 0.45 -18.56
CA VAL A 221 -5.31 1.30 -18.00
C VAL A 221 -5.19 2.67 -18.67
N ASP A 222 -5.33 2.77 -19.99
CA ASP A 222 -5.28 4.06 -20.70
C ASP A 222 -6.47 4.96 -20.36
N LEU A 223 -7.69 4.42 -20.47
CA LEU A 223 -8.93 5.17 -20.16
C LEU A 223 -8.96 5.60 -18.69
N TYR A 224 -8.56 4.70 -17.78
CA TYR A 224 -8.42 5.00 -16.35
C TYR A 224 -7.41 6.14 -16.11
N LYS A 225 -6.21 6.03 -16.71
CA LYS A 225 -5.16 7.06 -16.63
C LYS A 225 -5.67 8.41 -17.11
N ARG A 226 -6.30 8.46 -18.30
CA ARG A 226 -6.84 9.70 -18.87
C ARG A 226 -7.92 10.31 -17.98
N VAL A 227 -8.85 9.52 -17.46
CA VAL A 227 -9.89 9.99 -16.53
C VAL A 227 -9.31 10.52 -15.23
N VAL A 228 -8.40 9.80 -14.56
CA VAL A 228 -7.81 10.24 -13.28
C VAL A 228 -6.95 11.48 -13.45
N ILE A 229 -6.20 11.62 -14.57
CA ILE A 229 -5.50 12.86 -14.90
C ILE A 229 -6.48 14.02 -15.06
N THR A 230 -7.58 13.86 -15.79
CA THR A 230 -8.59 14.92 -15.95
C THR A 230 -9.28 15.28 -14.61
N ILE A 231 -9.53 14.31 -13.73
CA ILE A 231 -10.04 14.58 -12.37
C ILE A 231 -9.00 15.38 -11.56
N LYS A 232 -7.72 14.97 -11.57
CA LYS A 232 -6.64 15.66 -10.86
C LYS A 232 -6.47 17.10 -11.36
N ASN A 233 -6.50 17.30 -12.67
CA ASN A 233 -6.40 18.62 -13.31
C ASN A 233 -7.57 19.57 -12.99
N LYS A 234 -8.72 19.06 -12.52
CA LYS A 234 -9.83 19.91 -12.04
C LYS A 234 -9.58 20.49 -10.65
N GLY A 235 -8.66 19.93 -9.85
CA GLY A 235 -8.26 20.48 -8.54
C GLY A 235 -9.33 20.44 -7.43
N ILE A 236 -10.51 19.86 -7.68
CA ILE A 236 -11.63 19.83 -6.70
C ILE A 236 -11.55 18.63 -5.75
N VAL A 237 -10.99 17.50 -6.21
CA VAL A 237 -10.93 16.26 -5.44
C VAL A 237 -9.63 16.22 -4.64
N SER A 238 -9.69 15.89 -3.35
CA SER A 238 -8.51 15.84 -2.48
C SER A 238 -7.53 14.74 -2.89
N SER A 239 -6.24 14.98 -2.64
CA SER A 239 -5.16 14.02 -2.92
C SER A 239 -5.40 12.66 -2.26
N GLU A 240 -5.88 12.62 -1.01
CA GLU A 240 -6.32 11.39 -0.32
C GLU A 240 -7.28 10.53 -1.16
N VAL A 241 -8.31 11.14 -1.78
CA VAL A 241 -9.30 10.39 -2.58
C VAL A 241 -8.72 9.93 -3.91
N ILE A 242 -7.81 10.71 -4.52
CA ILE A 242 -7.07 10.29 -5.73
C ILE A 242 -6.10 9.15 -5.40
N GLY A 243 -5.48 9.17 -4.22
CA GLY A 243 -4.61 8.11 -3.72
C GLY A 243 -5.38 6.81 -3.46
N GLU A 244 -6.52 6.88 -2.78
CA GLU A 244 -7.42 5.74 -2.61
C GLU A 244 -7.96 5.23 -3.95
N ALA A 245 -8.21 6.10 -4.94
CA ALA A 245 -8.57 5.69 -6.29
C ALA A 245 -7.48 4.82 -6.95
N ALA A 246 -6.23 5.30 -6.94
CA ALA A 246 -5.09 4.59 -7.51
C ALA A 246 -4.79 3.28 -6.77
N LYS A 247 -4.97 3.27 -5.45
CA LYS A 247 -4.83 2.09 -4.58
C LYS A 247 -5.89 1.03 -4.82
N ALA A 248 -7.17 1.42 -4.94
CA ALA A 248 -8.24 0.52 -5.33
C ALA A 248 -8.01 -0.07 -6.73
N TYR A 249 -7.52 0.75 -7.68
CA TYR A 249 -7.15 0.28 -9.01
C TYR A 249 -6.03 -0.77 -8.98
N ALA A 250 -4.95 -0.50 -8.23
CA ALA A 250 -3.85 -1.43 -8.05
C ALA A 250 -4.34 -2.76 -7.43
N TYR A 251 -5.13 -2.69 -6.35
CA TYR A 251 -5.70 -3.87 -5.70
C TYR A 251 -6.65 -4.66 -6.61
N ARG A 252 -7.35 -3.99 -7.55
CA ARG A 252 -8.20 -4.66 -8.54
C ARG A 252 -7.41 -5.31 -9.67
N ARG A 253 -6.28 -4.72 -10.07
CA ARG A 253 -5.43 -5.21 -11.17
C ARG A 253 -4.37 -6.23 -10.72
N PHE A 254 -4.06 -6.30 -9.43
CA PHE A 254 -3.05 -7.22 -8.86
C PHE A 254 -3.65 -8.14 -7.77
N PRO A 255 -4.20 -9.31 -8.14
CA PRO A 255 -4.61 -10.33 -7.17
C PRO A 255 -3.47 -10.71 -6.22
N GLY A 256 -3.76 -10.85 -4.93
CA GLY A 256 -2.76 -11.19 -3.90
C GLY A 256 -1.94 -10.02 -3.34
N PHE A 257 -1.88 -8.88 -4.05
CA PHE A 257 -1.11 -7.68 -3.65
C PHE A 257 -1.45 -7.18 -2.22
N ASN A 258 -2.72 -7.26 -1.81
CA ASN A 258 -3.16 -6.88 -0.47
C ASN A 258 -2.44 -7.70 0.62
N LYS A 259 -2.21 -8.99 0.36
CA LYS A 259 -1.61 -9.98 1.28
C LYS A 259 -0.07 -10.03 1.20
N GLY A 260 0.56 -9.21 0.37
CA GLY A 260 2.02 -9.26 0.14
C GLY A 260 2.50 -10.48 -0.67
N ALA A 261 1.58 -11.22 -1.29
CA ALA A 261 1.87 -12.35 -2.17
C ALA A 261 1.74 -11.90 -3.63
N PHE A 262 2.87 -11.67 -4.29
CA PHE A 262 2.93 -11.16 -5.66
C PHE A 262 2.75 -12.28 -6.68
N GLN A 263 1.50 -12.65 -6.97
CA GLN A 263 1.18 -13.59 -8.05
C GLN A 263 0.96 -12.84 -9.38
N PHE A 264 2.06 -12.42 -9.99
CA PHE A 264 2.05 -11.78 -11.31
C PHE A 264 2.03 -12.83 -12.42
N ASN A 265 0.83 -13.29 -12.80
CA ASN A 265 0.66 -14.27 -13.88
C ASN A 265 1.14 -13.77 -15.25
N ASP A 266 1.21 -12.45 -15.46
CA ASP A 266 1.69 -11.84 -16.70
C ASP A 266 2.46 -10.54 -16.39
N VAL A 267 3.76 -10.68 -16.16
CA VAL A 267 4.70 -9.58 -15.87
C VAL A 267 4.61 -8.47 -16.93
N SER A 268 4.45 -8.84 -18.21
CA SER A 268 4.42 -7.91 -19.34
C SER A 268 3.21 -6.96 -19.31
N LYS A 269 2.05 -7.46 -18.83
CA LYS A 269 0.85 -6.65 -18.63
C LYS A 269 0.84 -5.93 -17.27
N CYS A 270 1.43 -6.52 -16.23
CA CYS A 270 1.44 -5.94 -14.90
C CYS A 270 2.34 -4.70 -14.78
N ARG A 271 3.51 -4.68 -15.43
CA ARG A 271 4.48 -3.56 -15.36
C ARG A 271 3.91 -2.21 -15.84
N PRO A 272 3.29 -2.08 -17.05
CA PRO A 272 2.70 -0.81 -17.49
C PRO A 272 1.56 -0.31 -16.58
N ILE A 273 0.83 -1.23 -15.93
CA ILE A 273 -0.22 -0.89 -14.96
C ILE A 273 0.41 -0.35 -13.68
N LEU A 274 1.47 -0.99 -13.17
CA LEU A 274 2.17 -0.53 -11.96
C LEU A 274 2.77 0.85 -12.17
N ASP A 275 3.52 1.03 -13.26
CA ASP A 275 4.14 2.31 -13.62
C ASP A 275 3.04 3.40 -13.74
N THR A 276 1.90 3.08 -14.38
CA THR A 276 0.75 3.99 -14.46
C THR A 276 0.20 4.36 -13.08
N VAL A 277 0.01 3.41 -12.16
CA VAL A 277 -0.44 3.69 -10.78
C VAL A 277 0.54 4.64 -10.08
N VAL A 278 1.85 4.40 -10.16
CA VAL A 278 2.88 5.24 -9.52
C VAL A 278 2.86 6.69 -10.06
N TRP A 279 2.64 6.88 -11.35
CA TRP A 279 2.53 8.22 -11.96
C TRP A 279 1.16 8.91 -11.75
N LEU A 280 0.11 8.15 -11.44
CA LEU A 280 -1.19 8.71 -11.06
C LEU A 280 -1.24 9.17 -9.61
N LEU A 281 -0.46 8.55 -8.72
CA LEU A 281 -0.38 8.92 -7.31
C LEU A 281 -0.10 10.43 -7.14
N PRO A 282 -0.81 11.11 -6.23
CA PRO A 282 -0.49 12.49 -5.84
C PRO A 282 0.88 12.56 -5.17
N SER A 283 1.47 13.76 -5.15
CA SER A 283 2.81 13.99 -4.58
C SER A 283 2.75 14.51 -3.14
N GLU A 284 1.56 14.80 -2.61
CA GLU A 284 1.35 15.26 -1.25
C GLU A 284 1.51 14.09 -0.25
N LYS A 285 2.22 14.34 0.86
CA LYS A 285 2.31 13.42 2.01
C LYS A 285 0.91 13.06 2.52
N GLY A 286 0.72 11.80 2.88
CA GLY A 286 -0.57 11.30 3.40
C GLY A 286 -1.65 11.09 2.33
N SER A 287 -1.35 11.29 1.04
CA SER A 287 -2.27 10.93 -0.06
C SER A 287 -2.51 9.42 -0.15
N VAL A 288 -1.51 8.61 0.21
CA VAL A 288 -1.59 7.16 0.45
C VAL A 288 -0.65 6.78 1.60
N SER A 289 -0.91 5.66 2.28
CA SER A 289 -0.08 5.23 3.40
C SER A 289 1.32 4.75 2.97
N CYS A 290 2.31 4.93 3.85
CA CYS A 290 3.69 4.47 3.61
C CYS A 290 3.78 2.96 3.31
N SER A 291 3.02 2.12 4.02
CA SER A 291 2.93 0.68 3.74
C SER A 291 2.40 0.35 2.34
N PHE A 292 1.53 1.20 1.74
CA PHE A 292 1.09 1.00 0.36
C PHE A 292 2.20 1.36 -0.65
N LEU A 293 2.94 2.45 -0.42
CA LEU A 293 4.12 2.79 -1.24
C LEU A 293 5.19 1.70 -1.17
N LEU A 294 5.45 1.14 0.01
CA LEU A 294 6.39 0.02 0.20
C LEU A 294 5.92 -1.26 -0.51
N LYS A 295 4.60 -1.53 -0.59
CA LYS A 295 4.05 -2.61 -1.42
C LYS A 295 4.25 -2.35 -2.92
N LEU A 296 4.08 -1.11 -3.39
CA LEU A 296 4.38 -0.73 -4.78
C LEU A 296 5.87 -0.86 -5.11
N LEU A 297 6.76 -0.54 -4.16
CA LEU A 297 8.21 -0.70 -4.34
C LEU A 297 8.63 -2.19 -4.40
N LYS A 298 8.09 -3.03 -3.50
CA LYS A 298 8.30 -4.48 -3.59
C LYS A 298 7.79 -5.05 -4.93
N ALA A 299 6.66 -4.56 -5.42
CA ALA A 299 6.15 -4.93 -6.74
C ALA A 299 7.02 -4.42 -7.90
N SER A 300 7.55 -3.19 -7.82
CA SER A 300 8.39 -2.60 -8.88
C SER A 300 9.76 -3.24 -8.97
N ILE A 301 10.29 -3.76 -7.87
CA ILE A 301 11.45 -4.65 -7.83
C ILE A 301 11.10 -6.00 -8.46
N SER A 302 10.00 -6.64 -8.02
CA SER A 302 9.57 -7.97 -8.50
C SER A 302 9.21 -8.02 -10.00
N LEU A 303 8.74 -6.91 -10.58
CA LEU A 303 8.39 -6.79 -12.01
C LEU A 303 9.52 -6.18 -12.87
N ASP A 304 10.66 -5.88 -12.25
CA ASP A 304 11.75 -5.08 -12.80
C ASP A 304 11.30 -3.81 -13.55
N SER A 305 10.47 -2.99 -12.90
CA SER A 305 10.13 -1.65 -13.40
C SER A 305 11.39 -0.76 -13.51
N GLY A 306 11.32 0.27 -14.34
CA GLY A 306 12.46 1.17 -14.58
C GLY A 306 12.91 1.91 -13.31
N GLU A 307 14.21 2.23 -13.22
CA GLU A 307 14.81 2.86 -12.03
C GLU A 307 14.15 4.22 -11.68
N THR A 308 13.59 4.94 -12.65
CA THR A 308 12.81 6.17 -12.40
C THR A 308 11.56 5.93 -11.54
N VAL A 309 10.88 4.79 -11.72
CA VAL A 309 9.69 4.40 -10.94
C VAL A 309 10.11 3.96 -9.53
N LYS A 310 11.22 3.20 -9.43
CA LYS A 310 11.82 2.80 -8.15
C LYS A 310 12.28 4.03 -7.35
N ALA A 311 12.98 4.98 -7.98
CA ALA A 311 13.46 6.21 -7.36
C ALA A 311 12.34 7.15 -6.88
N GLU A 312 11.28 7.35 -7.66
CA GLU A 312 10.14 8.19 -7.22
C GLU A 312 9.38 7.54 -6.05
N LEU A 313 9.27 6.21 -6.02
CA LEU A 313 8.73 5.48 -4.86
C LEU A 313 9.62 5.65 -3.62
N VAL A 314 10.94 5.45 -3.75
CA VAL A 314 11.92 5.66 -2.67
C VAL A 314 11.81 7.09 -2.09
N LYS A 315 11.76 8.10 -2.96
CA LYS A 315 11.60 9.51 -2.59
C LYS A 315 10.30 9.75 -1.79
N ARG A 316 9.17 9.22 -2.25
CA ARG A 316 7.88 9.38 -1.55
C ARG A 316 7.81 8.60 -0.24
N ILE A 317 8.41 7.41 -0.17
CA ILE A 317 8.55 6.64 1.09
C ILE A 317 9.40 7.44 2.09
N GLY A 318 10.52 8.03 1.64
CA GLY A 318 11.37 8.91 2.47
C GLY A 318 10.65 10.16 3.00
N GLN A 319 9.52 10.58 2.44
CA GLN A 319 8.72 11.69 2.98
C GLN A 319 7.80 11.29 4.14
N GLN A 320 7.54 10.00 4.35
CA GLN A 320 6.60 9.48 5.35
C GLN A 320 7.06 8.16 5.97
N LEU A 321 8.38 7.98 6.11
CA LEU A 321 9.01 6.76 6.64
C LEU A 321 8.60 6.48 8.09
N GLU A 322 8.25 7.51 8.87
CA GLU A 322 7.79 7.36 10.26
C GLU A 322 6.47 6.59 10.42
N GLU A 323 5.71 6.40 9.33
CA GLU A 323 4.46 5.63 9.30
C GLU A 323 4.67 4.14 9.00
N ALA A 324 5.87 3.73 8.58
CA ALA A 324 6.14 2.36 8.15
C ALA A 324 6.33 1.39 9.33
N SER A 325 5.99 0.12 9.10
CA SER A 325 6.34 -0.98 10.01
C SER A 325 7.62 -1.70 9.58
N VAL A 326 8.27 -2.42 10.49
CA VAL A 326 9.45 -3.25 10.18
C VAL A 326 9.13 -4.25 9.06
N ASN A 327 7.95 -4.86 9.09
CA ASN A 327 7.49 -5.80 8.06
C ASN A 327 7.35 -5.15 6.67
N ASP A 328 7.04 -3.86 6.61
CA ASP A 328 7.00 -3.13 5.34
C ASP A 328 8.41 -2.94 4.76
N LEU A 329 9.44 -2.80 5.59
CA LEU A 329 10.85 -2.71 5.16
C LEU A 329 11.51 -4.05 4.82
N LEU A 330 10.91 -5.20 5.17
CA LEU A 330 11.41 -6.52 4.78
C LEU A 330 11.19 -6.78 3.28
N ILE A 331 12.09 -6.24 2.45
CA ILE A 331 12.20 -6.43 1.00
C ILE A 331 13.14 -7.61 0.77
N ARG A 332 12.70 -8.65 0.07
CA ARG A 332 13.56 -9.81 -0.24
C ARG A 332 14.65 -9.41 -1.24
N ALA A 333 15.82 -9.99 -1.03
CA ALA A 333 16.91 -9.97 -2.00
C ALA A 333 16.51 -10.68 -3.32
N ALA A 334 17.26 -10.45 -4.39
CA ALA A 334 17.03 -11.13 -5.66
C ALA A 334 17.44 -12.61 -5.62
N ASP A 335 16.80 -13.45 -6.44
CA ASP A 335 17.12 -14.87 -6.51
C ASP A 335 18.58 -15.09 -6.95
N GLY A 336 19.41 -15.60 -6.04
CA GLY A 336 20.85 -15.82 -6.24
C GLY A 336 21.76 -14.87 -5.45
N GLU A 337 21.21 -13.85 -4.78
CA GLU A 337 21.96 -13.08 -3.79
C GLU A 337 22.17 -13.88 -2.49
N GLY A 338 23.31 -13.68 -1.82
CA GLY A 338 23.65 -14.42 -0.61
C GLY A 338 22.85 -14.01 0.63
N THR A 339 22.32 -12.78 0.65
CA THR A 339 21.54 -12.21 1.76
C THR A 339 20.05 -12.50 1.60
N MET A 340 19.31 -12.58 2.71
CA MET A 340 17.86 -12.81 2.72
C MET A 340 17.05 -11.56 2.33
N TYR A 341 17.58 -10.37 2.61
CA TYR A 341 16.89 -9.09 2.42
C TYR A 341 17.77 -8.07 1.68
N ASP A 342 17.14 -7.29 0.79
CA ASP A 342 17.79 -6.15 0.14
C ASP A 342 17.84 -4.96 1.12
N ALA A 343 18.98 -4.86 1.82
CA ALA A 343 19.27 -3.75 2.71
C ALA A 343 19.68 -2.47 1.96
N HIS A 344 20.08 -2.55 0.69
CA HIS A 344 20.50 -1.40 -0.10
C HIS A 344 19.30 -0.54 -0.53
N VAL A 345 18.16 -1.14 -0.85
CA VAL A 345 16.91 -0.39 -1.06
C VAL A 345 16.46 0.33 0.21
N VAL A 346 16.61 -0.30 1.39
CA VAL A 346 16.29 0.36 2.67
C VAL A 346 17.28 1.49 2.99
N GLN A 347 18.56 1.34 2.63
CA GLN A 347 19.54 2.42 2.68
C GLN A 347 19.11 3.61 1.81
N LYS A 348 18.76 3.40 0.52
CA LYS A 348 18.26 4.47 -0.37
C LYS A 348 17.01 5.18 0.20
N ILE A 349 16.09 4.45 0.83
CA ILE A 349 14.91 5.03 1.51
C ILE A 349 15.31 5.92 2.69
N LEU A 350 16.28 5.47 3.49
CA LEU A 350 16.77 6.22 4.63
C LEU A 350 17.59 7.44 4.20
N GLU A 351 18.33 7.36 3.10
CA GLU A 351 19.02 8.49 2.45
C GLU A 351 18.00 9.56 2.05
N ALA A 352 16.92 9.17 1.36
CA ALA A 352 15.83 10.08 0.98
C ALA A 352 15.12 10.72 2.20
N PHE A 353 15.00 10.00 3.33
CA PHE A 353 14.47 10.57 4.58
C PHE A 353 15.44 11.59 5.20
N VAL A 354 16.74 11.28 5.25
CA VAL A 354 17.77 12.15 5.85
C VAL A 354 18.04 13.40 4.99
N MET A 355 18.08 13.27 3.66
CA MET A 355 18.28 14.42 2.75
C MET A 355 17.20 15.49 2.92
N ARG A 356 15.96 15.10 3.21
CA ARG A 356 14.87 16.04 3.53
C ARG A 356 15.15 16.94 4.75
N ASP A 357 15.98 16.48 5.70
CA ASP A 357 16.40 17.29 6.85
C ASP A 357 17.46 18.34 6.49
N MET A 358 18.09 18.20 5.31
CA MET A 358 19.24 19.00 4.83
C MET A 358 18.89 19.91 3.64
N ASP A 359 17.97 19.52 2.75
CA ASP A 359 17.60 20.23 1.51
C ASP A 359 16.82 21.55 1.72
N SER A 360 16.87 22.14 2.91
CA SER A 360 16.26 23.44 3.20
C SER A 360 17.18 24.60 2.79
N GLU A 361 17.01 25.08 1.56
CA GLU A 361 17.46 26.42 1.13
C GLU A 361 16.93 27.49 2.10
N PRO A 362 17.79 28.40 2.61
CA PRO A 362 17.34 29.46 3.49
C PRO A 362 16.57 30.53 2.69
N GLN A 363 15.29 30.71 3.01
CA GLN A 363 14.69 32.03 2.79
C GLN A 363 15.39 33.01 3.73
N LEU A 364 16.26 33.84 3.16
CA LEU A 364 16.97 34.89 3.89
C LEU A 364 15.97 36.00 4.25
N GLU A 365 15.36 35.90 5.43
CA GLU A 365 14.85 37.08 6.11
C GLU A 365 16.05 37.81 6.72
N ASP A 366 16.26 39.04 6.24
CA ASP A 366 17.36 39.93 6.62
C ASP A 366 17.09 40.54 8.01
N GLY A 367 17.93 40.26 9.01
CA GLY A 367 17.68 40.76 10.37
C GLY A 367 18.44 40.09 11.53
N ASP A 368 19.69 40.50 11.70
CA ASP A 368 20.39 40.66 13.01
C ASP A 368 20.87 39.45 13.85
N GLU A 369 21.81 39.78 14.75
CA GLU A 369 22.91 38.98 15.31
C GLU A 369 22.65 37.65 16.09
N ILE A 370 23.53 36.67 15.80
CA ILE A 370 24.19 35.70 16.70
C ILE A 370 23.33 35.01 17.79
N GLN A 371 22.85 33.80 17.47
CA GLN A 371 22.99 32.61 18.34
C GLN A 371 23.26 31.37 17.47
N GLU A 372 24.12 30.45 17.93
CA GLU A 372 24.24 29.09 17.36
C GLU A 372 23.00 28.24 17.70
N VAL A 373 21.83 28.66 17.23
CA VAL A 373 20.64 27.82 17.26
C VAL A 373 20.84 26.73 16.22
N ARG A 374 21.12 25.51 16.70
CA ARG A 374 21.10 24.27 15.91
C ARG A 374 19.80 24.23 15.10
N LYS A 375 19.89 24.57 13.80
CA LYS A 375 18.72 24.75 12.93
C LYS A 375 17.82 23.52 13.01
N PRO A 376 16.55 23.65 13.42
CA PRO A 376 15.61 22.54 13.37
C PRO A 376 15.31 22.26 11.89
N GLY A 377 15.76 21.10 11.40
CA GLY A 377 15.39 20.64 10.07
C GLY A 377 13.89 20.39 9.95
N ILE A 378 13.40 20.22 8.72
CA ILE A 378 11.97 20.12 8.39
C ILE A 378 11.27 18.95 9.11
N LEU A 379 12.02 17.94 9.54
CA LEU A 379 11.51 16.78 10.24
C LEU A 379 11.30 17.06 11.74
N SER A 380 10.09 16.81 12.23
CA SER A 380 9.81 16.79 13.67
C SER A 380 10.72 15.79 14.40
N GLU A 381 11.20 16.15 15.59
CA GLU A 381 11.92 15.23 16.50
C GLU A 381 11.11 13.95 16.78
N ALA A 382 9.77 14.03 16.73
CA ALA A 382 8.91 12.85 16.81
C ALA A 382 9.06 11.92 15.59
N SER A 383 9.10 12.44 14.37
CA SER A 383 9.36 11.64 13.15
C SER A 383 10.75 11.03 13.19
N LYS A 384 11.79 11.78 13.60
CA LYS A 384 13.16 11.25 13.76
C LYS A 384 13.22 10.13 14.79
N LEU A 385 12.56 10.29 15.95
CA LEU A 385 12.43 9.24 16.98
C LEU A 385 11.74 7.98 16.44
N MET A 386 10.67 8.13 15.67
CA MET A 386 9.94 6.99 15.10
C MET A 386 10.79 6.25 14.06
N VAL A 387 11.50 6.96 13.18
CA VAL A 387 12.43 6.33 12.21
C VAL A 387 13.62 5.67 12.92
N ALA A 388 14.17 6.27 13.97
CA ALA A 388 15.22 5.64 14.79
C ALA A 388 14.77 4.29 15.37
N LYS A 389 13.55 4.22 15.93
CA LYS A 389 12.95 2.96 16.42
C LYS A 389 12.67 1.95 15.31
N LEU A 390 12.21 2.41 14.14
CA LEU A 390 11.96 1.58 12.98
C LEU A 390 13.25 0.93 12.47
N VAL A 391 14.34 1.70 12.38
CA VAL A 391 15.66 1.19 11.97
C VAL A 391 16.23 0.22 13.02
N ASP A 392 16.11 0.48 14.32
CA ASP A 392 16.51 -0.49 15.37
C ASP A 392 15.75 -1.82 15.24
N GLY A 393 14.44 -1.75 14.95
CA GLY A 393 13.61 -2.92 14.68
C GLY A 393 14.04 -3.67 13.42
N TYR A 394 14.28 -2.96 12.32
CA TYR A 394 14.76 -3.53 11.06
C TYR A 394 16.14 -4.17 11.20
N LEU A 395 17.10 -3.50 11.84
CA LEU A 395 18.43 -4.04 12.15
C LEU A 395 18.34 -5.31 13.00
N THR A 396 17.40 -5.39 13.95
CA THR A 396 17.15 -6.63 14.72
C THR A 396 16.71 -7.79 13.82
N GLU A 397 15.90 -7.53 12.79
CA GLU A 397 15.40 -8.57 11.89
C GLU A 397 16.45 -8.99 10.85
N ILE A 398 17.15 -8.06 10.20
CA ILE A 398 18.17 -8.40 9.21
C ILE A 398 19.43 -9.02 9.83
N ALA A 399 19.74 -8.71 11.09
CA ALA A 399 20.86 -9.33 11.81
C ALA A 399 20.70 -10.84 12.06
N LYS A 400 19.52 -11.41 11.77
CA LYS A 400 19.27 -12.86 11.80
C LYS A 400 19.84 -13.60 10.58
N ASP A 401 20.21 -12.88 9.53
CA ASP A 401 20.86 -13.40 8.34
C ASP A 401 22.37 -13.50 8.56
N PRO A 402 22.99 -14.70 8.60
CA PRO A 402 24.43 -14.85 8.81
C PRO A 402 25.31 -14.29 7.69
N ASN A 403 24.71 -13.97 6.53
CA ASN A 403 25.42 -13.40 5.38
C ASN A 403 25.40 -11.87 5.36
N LEU A 404 24.78 -11.20 6.35
CA LEU A 404 24.66 -9.75 6.41
C LEU A 404 26.04 -9.07 6.62
N PRO A 405 26.53 -8.25 5.68
CA PRO A 405 27.81 -7.56 5.86
C PRO A 405 27.76 -6.54 7.01
N LEU A 406 28.79 -6.56 7.86
CA LEU A 406 28.93 -5.63 8.99
C LEU A 406 28.92 -4.17 8.54
N SER A 407 29.50 -3.87 7.38
CA SER A 407 29.48 -2.53 6.78
C SER A 407 28.06 -2.02 6.53
N THR A 408 27.16 -2.89 6.07
CA THR A 408 25.76 -2.58 5.79
C THR A 408 24.98 -2.36 7.09
N PHE A 409 25.15 -3.25 8.08
CA PHE A 409 24.54 -3.09 9.41
C PHE A 409 24.97 -1.76 10.06
N VAL A 410 26.28 -1.49 10.07
CA VAL A 410 26.85 -0.31 10.71
C VAL A 410 26.45 0.97 9.97
N GLY A 411 26.48 0.99 8.63
CA GLY A 411 26.08 2.16 7.84
C GLY A 411 24.63 2.57 8.09
N LEU A 412 23.69 1.62 8.06
CA LEU A 412 22.29 1.87 8.39
C LEU A 412 22.09 2.43 9.81
N ALA A 413 22.84 1.93 10.79
CA ALA A 413 22.78 2.42 12.17
C ALA A 413 23.42 3.82 12.33
N GLU A 414 24.52 4.10 11.64
CA GLU A 414 25.23 5.39 11.67
C GLU A 414 24.36 6.52 11.10
N MET A 415 23.58 6.27 10.05
CA MET A 415 22.63 7.23 9.45
C MET A 415 21.58 7.80 10.43
N VAL A 416 21.21 7.03 11.46
CA VAL A 416 20.22 7.42 12.48
C VAL A 416 20.85 7.60 13.87
N SER A 417 22.18 7.69 13.97
CA SER A 417 22.91 7.84 15.23
C SER A 417 22.60 9.16 15.95
N ASN A 418 22.42 10.23 15.17
CA ASN A 418 22.18 11.59 15.66
C ASN A 418 20.72 11.89 16.02
N PHE A 419 19.80 10.94 15.81
CA PHE A 419 18.36 11.13 16.06
C PHE A 419 18.02 11.02 17.55
N PRO A 420 16.99 11.73 18.04
CA PRO A 420 16.54 11.66 19.42
C PRO A 420 16.12 10.22 19.79
N ARG A 421 16.68 9.70 20.88
CA ARG A 421 16.44 8.35 21.41
C ARG A 421 16.35 8.39 22.94
N PRO A 422 15.18 8.10 23.56
CA PRO A 422 15.02 8.01 25.01
C PRO A 422 15.84 6.90 25.66
N GLY A 423 16.10 5.82 24.92
CA GLY A 423 16.90 4.68 25.36
C GLY A 423 17.56 3.97 24.17
N HIS A 424 18.59 3.16 24.42
CA HIS A 424 19.36 2.44 23.40
C HIS A 424 19.10 0.92 23.40
N ASP A 425 18.06 0.46 24.10
CA ASP A 425 17.67 -0.96 24.17
C ASP A 425 17.39 -1.59 22.79
N GLY A 426 16.80 -0.81 21.87
CA GLY A 426 16.51 -1.25 20.49
C GLY A 426 17.78 -1.57 19.71
N ILE A 427 18.68 -0.59 19.57
CA ILE A 427 19.98 -0.78 18.94
C ILE A 427 20.82 -1.83 19.68
N TYR A 428 20.79 -1.90 21.02
CA TYR A 428 21.46 -2.96 21.77
C TYR A 428 20.98 -4.35 21.38
N ARG A 429 19.65 -4.57 21.29
CA ARG A 429 19.09 -5.85 20.84
C ARG A 429 19.49 -6.19 19.40
N ALA A 430 19.61 -5.20 18.52
CA ALA A 430 20.08 -5.41 17.16
C ALA A 430 21.57 -5.79 17.11
N VAL A 431 22.43 -5.10 17.87
CA VAL A 431 23.85 -5.44 18.04
C VAL A 431 24.00 -6.83 18.64
N ASP A 432 23.20 -7.16 19.66
CA ASP A 432 23.20 -8.48 20.30
C ASP A 432 22.80 -9.59 19.32
N MET A 433 21.76 -9.39 18.51
CA MET A 433 21.38 -10.35 17.47
C MET A 433 22.52 -10.53 16.45
N TYR A 434 23.15 -9.43 16.00
CA TYR A 434 24.24 -9.51 15.03
C TYR A 434 25.42 -10.30 15.60
N LEU A 435 25.82 -10.01 16.84
CA LEU A 435 26.87 -10.76 17.56
C LEU A 435 26.51 -12.23 17.82
N LYS A 436 25.22 -12.60 17.76
CA LYS A 436 24.76 -13.98 17.93
C LYS A 436 25.00 -14.80 16.67
N GLU A 437 24.52 -14.31 15.53
CA GLU A 437 24.54 -15.04 14.27
C GLU A 437 25.87 -14.87 13.51
N HIS A 438 26.72 -13.91 13.89
CA HIS A 438 28.03 -13.63 13.28
C HIS A 438 29.21 -13.86 14.27
N PRO A 439 29.41 -15.08 14.80
CA PRO A 439 30.47 -15.36 15.79
C PRO A 439 31.90 -15.16 15.23
N GLY A 440 32.05 -15.22 13.90
CA GLY A 440 33.33 -15.09 13.20
C GLY A 440 33.93 -13.67 13.17
N ILE A 441 33.20 -12.62 13.56
CA ILE A 441 33.73 -11.25 13.47
C ILE A 441 34.85 -10.99 14.49
N SER A 442 35.83 -10.19 14.07
CA SER A 442 37.05 -9.89 14.82
C SER A 442 36.83 -9.00 16.06
N LYS A 443 37.85 -8.92 16.94
CA LYS A 443 37.80 -8.07 18.14
C LYS A 443 37.60 -6.58 17.81
N SER A 444 38.20 -6.09 16.72
CA SER A 444 38.07 -4.69 16.26
C SER A 444 36.68 -4.42 15.71
N GLU A 445 36.07 -5.38 15.01
CA GLU A 445 34.69 -5.30 14.52
C GLU A 445 33.66 -5.32 15.65
N ARG A 446 33.83 -6.19 16.66
CA ARG A 446 33.02 -6.16 17.90
C ARG A 446 33.12 -4.80 18.60
N LYS A 447 34.32 -4.22 18.65
CA LYS A 447 34.56 -2.87 19.17
C LYS A 447 33.88 -1.79 18.31
N ARG A 448 33.81 -1.95 16.98
CA ARG A 448 33.12 -1.02 16.07
C ARG A 448 31.59 -1.07 16.28
N ILE A 449 30.99 -2.25 16.20
CA ILE A 449 29.52 -2.39 16.31
C ILE A 449 28.99 -1.97 17.69
N CYS A 450 29.73 -2.25 18.78
CA CYS A 450 29.33 -1.82 20.12
C CYS A 450 29.40 -0.30 20.35
N LYS A 451 30.08 0.48 19.50
CA LYS A 451 30.07 1.96 19.59
C LYS A 451 28.73 2.58 19.18
N LEU A 452 27.85 1.83 18.52
CA LEU A 452 26.54 2.30 18.08
C LEU A 452 25.55 2.53 19.25
N MET A 453 25.85 2.01 20.44
CA MET A 453 25.02 2.16 21.64
C MET A 453 25.69 3.01 22.72
N ASP A 454 24.92 3.93 23.31
CA ASP A 454 25.31 4.65 24.52
C ASP A 454 24.87 3.84 25.75
N CYS A 455 25.84 3.26 26.47
CA CYS A 455 25.59 2.45 27.65
C CYS A 455 24.87 3.22 28.78
N LYS A 456 24.95 4.56 28.79
CA LYS A 456 24.20 5.42 29.74
C LYS A 456 22.69 5.34 29.52
N LYS A 457 22.26 5.09 28.28
CA LYS A 457 20.86 5.11 27.82
C LYS A 457 20.23 3.71 27.76
N LEU A 458 20.90 2.68 28.25
CA LEU A 458 20.31 1.36 28.42
C LEU A 458 19.37 1.35 29.64
N SER A 459 18.25 0.63 29.55
CA SER A 459 17.40 0.31 30.70
C SER A 459 18.09 -0.67 31.66
N VAL A 460 17.53 -0.83 32.86
CA VAL A 460 18.06 -1.78 33.87
C VAL A 460 18.04 -3.22 33.34
N ASP A 461 16.98 -3.62 32.65
CA ASP A 461 16.86 -4.96 32.05
C ASP A 461 17.88 -5.18 30.93
N ALA A 462 18.09 -4.17 30.08
CA ALA A 462 19.12 -4.20 29.03
C ALA A 462 20.54 -4.25 29.62
N CYS A 463 20.82 -3.50 30.69
CA CYS A 463 22.07 -3.58 31.44
C CYS A 463 22.30 -4.99 32.01
N MET A 464 21.30 -5.56 32.70
CA MET A 464 21.38 -6.90 33.28
C MET A 464 21.69 -7.97 32.22
N HIS A 465 21.03 -7.90 31.05
CA HIS A 465 21.35 -8.78 29.93
C HIS A 465 22.78 -8.57 29.42
N ALA A 466 23.22 -7.31 29.26
CA ALA A 466 24.57 -6.97 28.77
C ALA A 466 25.69 -7.44 29.71
N VAL A 467 25.49 -7.42 31.03
CA VAL A 467 26.48 -7.90 32.00
C VAL A 467 26.73 -9.41 31.86
N GLN A 468 25.67 -10.17 31.55
CA GLN A 468 25.70 -11.62 31.34
C GLN A 468 26.12 -12.02 29.92
N ASN A 469 26.19 -11.06 28.98
CA ASN A 469 26.44 -11.34 27.56
C ASN A 469 27.93 -11.53 27.26
N GLU A 470 28.37 -12.78 27.17
CA GLU A 470 29.78 -13.14 26.90
C GLU A 470 30.29 -12.73 25.50
N ARG A 471 29.40 -12.32 24.59
CA ARG A 471 29.77 -11.87 23.24
C ARG A 471 30.23 -10.41 23.19
N LEU A 472 29.94 -9.62 24.24
CA LEU A 472 30.35 -8.22 24.33
C LEU A 472 31.83 -8.07 24.75
N PRO A 473 32.55 -7.04 24.25
CA PRO A 473 33.88 -6.71 24.76
C PRO A 473 33.85 -6.34 26.25
N LEU A 474 34.82 -6.81 27.04
CA LEU A 474 34.89 -6.56 28.50
C LEU A 474 34.76 -5.08 28.87
N ARG A 475 35.37 -4.17 28.09
CA ARG A 475 35.26 -2.71 28.30
C ARG A 475 33.82 -2.21 28.24
N VAL A 476 32.97 -2.80 27.39
CA VAL A 476 31.54 -2.46 27.28
C VAL A 476 30.80 -2.94 28.53
N VAL A 477 31.07 -4.17 28.97
CA VAL A 477 30.49 -4.72 30.21
C VAL A 477 30.83 -3.85 31.43
N VAL A 478 32.09 -3.41 31.55
CA VAL A 478 32.53 -2.49 32.62
C VAL A 478 31.83 -1.13 32.52
N GLN A 479 31.63 -0.59 31.32
CA GLN A 479 30.88 0.66 31.12
C GLN A 479 29.41 0.52 31.54
N VAL A 480 28.76 -0.60 31.21
CA VAL A 480 27.38 -0.90 31.64
C VAL A 480 27.27 -0.93 33.16
N LEU A 481 28.14 -1.68 33.84
CA LEU A 481 28.17 -1.77 35.31
C LEU A 481 28.41 -0.41 35.97
N PHE A 482 29.32 0.41 35.43
CA PHE A 482 29.57 1.75 35.93
C PHE A 482 28.32 2.65 35.86
N PHE A 483 27.58 2.63 34.75
CA PHE A 483 26.35 3.44 34.62
C PHE A 483 25.15 2.85 35.35
N GLU A 484 25.15 1.56 35.69
CA GLU A 484 24.21 1.00 36.65
C GLU A 484 24.50 1.54 38.06
N GLN A 485 25.74 1.42 38.54
CA GLN A 485 26.14 1.88 39.89
C GLN A 485 25.86 3.38 40.10
N VAL A 486 26.17 4.23 39.11
CA VAL A 486 25.87 5.67 39.16
C VAL A 486 24.36 5.92 39.31
N ARG A 487 23.53 5.13 38.62
CA ARG A 487 22.06 5.25 38.64
C ARG A 487 21.44 4.73 39.94
N ALA A 488 21.99 3.64 40.49
CA ALA A 488 21.62 3.11 41.80
C ALA A 488 21.93 4.13 42.91
N ASN A 489 23.14 4.71 42.91
CA ASN A 489 23.56 5.72 43.89
C ASN A 489 22.69 6.99 43.80
N ALA A 490 22.41 7.48 42.58
CA ALA A 490 21.54 8.63 42.37
C ALA A 490 20.08 8.39 42.84
N SER A 491 19.60 7.15 42.73
CA SER A 491 18.25 6.75 43.21
C SER A 491 18.19 6.55 44.73
N SER A 492 19.34 6.32 45.37
CA SER A 492 19.44 6.00 46.81
C SER A 492 19.73 7.21 47.70
N GLY A 493 19.98 8.39 47.11
CA GLY A 493 20.21 9.64 47.85
C GLY A 493 21.53 9.70 48.64
N SER A 494 22.42 8.72 48.47
CA SER A 494 23.74 8.71 49.11
C SER A 494 24.73 9.57 48.33
N SER A 495 25.50 10.40 49.03
CA SER A 495 26.58 11.22 48.47
C SER A 495 27.54 10.41 47.58
N THR A 496 28.05 11.06 46.55
CA THR A 496 28.93 10.48 45.51
C THR A 496 30.17 9.78 46.09
N PRO A 497 30.56 8.59 45.57
CA PRO A 497 31.93 8.12 45.72
C PRO A 497 32.85 8.96 44.82
N ASP A 498 34.01 9.36 45.34
CA ASP A 498 35.01 10.12 44.58
C ASP A 498 35.59 9.29 43.43
N LEU A 499 35.76 9.91 42.27
CA LEU A 499 36.09 9.20 41.03
C LEU A 499 37.62 9.10 40.80
N PRO A 500 38.19 7.91 40.55
CA PRO A 500 39.56 7.77 40.06
C PRO A 500 39.75 8.49 38.71
N LYS A 501 40.80 9.33 38.61
CA LYS A 501 41.04 10.19 37.43
C LYS A 501 41.07 9.43 36.10
N ALA A 502 41.65 8.24 36.07
CA ALA A 502 41.81 7.41 34.87
C ALA A 502 40.50 7.09 34.11
N ILE A 503 39.34 7.12 34.78
CA ILE A 503 38.04 6.84 34.14
C ILE A 503 37.48 8.09 33.44
N ARG A 504 37.87 9.29 33.90
CA ARG A 504 37.38 10.57 33.36
C ARG A 504 37.96 10.84 31.96
N ASP A 505 39.20 10.43 31.72
CA ASP A 505 39.93 10.64 30.47
C ASP A 505 39.48 9.71 29.33
N LEU A 506 38.85 8.57 29.64
CA LEU A 506 38.27 7.63 28.66
C LEU A 506 37.08 8.22 27.86
N ASN A 507 36.57 9.40 28.26
CA ASN A 507 35.35 10.00 27.75
C ASN A 507 35.59 11.33 26.98
N SER A 508 36.85 11.77 26.81
CA SER A 508 37.22 13.05 26.14
C SER A 508 37.78 12.91 24.72
N ALA A 509 37.73 11.72 24.11
CA ALA A 509 38.17 11.49 22.72
C ALA A 509 37.04 11.77 21.71
N SER A 510 36.45 12.97 21.74
CA SER A 510 35.56 13.49 20.69
C SER A 510 35.52 15.02 20.75
N TYR A 511 35.48 15.66 19.57
CA TYR A 511 35.62 17.10 19.31
C TYR A 511 37.05 17.62 19.52
N GLY A 512 37.60 18.25 18.47
CA GLY A 512 39.05 18.30 18.26
C GLY A 512 39.65 19.69 18.16
N SER A 513 40.99 19.71 18.04
CA SER A 513 41.73 20.82 17.43
C SER A 513 43.07 20.31 16.90
N SER A 514 43.53 20.88 15.81
CA SER A 514 44.69 20.42 15.05
C SER A 514 46.02 20.64 15.77
N ARG A 515 46.87 19.61 15.83
CA ARG A 515 48.33 19.81 15.72
C ARG A 515 49.07 18.51 15.40
N SER A 516 49.88 18.56 14.35
CA SER A 516 50.67 17.43 13.85
C SER A 516 51.90 17.17 14.73
N ALA A 517 52.03 15.95 15.25
CA ALA A 517 53.31 15.38 15.66
C ALA A 517 53.23 13.85 15.50
N THR A 518 54.26 13.26 14.90
CA THR A 518 54.32 11.84 14.54
C THR A 518 54.76 10.96 15.70
N THR A 519 54.06 9.85 15.97
CA THR A 519 54.66 8.53 16.29
C THR A 519 53.56 7.47 16.38
N ASN A 520 53.87 6.26 15.92
CA ASN A 520 52.97 5.10 15.99
C ASN A 520 53.04 4.47 17.39
N THR A 521 51.92 4.31 18.08
CA THR A 521 51.75 3.37 19.20
C THR A 521 50.30 2.90 19.24
N GLU A 522 49.96 1.92 18.39
CA GLU A 522 48.67 1.22 18.41
C GLU A 522 48.73 -0.07 19.26
N GLU A 523 49.40 0.00 20.41
CA GLU A 523 49.66 -1.13 21.32
C GLU A 523 49.67 -0.67 22.79
N ASP A 524 48.50 -0.30 23.35
CA ASP A 524 48.30 -0.23 24.81
C ASP A 524 46.81 -0.37 25.22
N TRP A 525 46.25 -1.57 25.01
CA TRP A 525 44.89 -1.93 25.47
C TRP A 525 44.85 -3.27 26.25
N ASP A 526 46.01 -3.87 26.55
CA ASP A 526 46.14 -5.23 27.08
C ASP A 526 46.72 -5.29 28.51
N ALA A 527 46.53 -4.22 29.29
CA ALA A 527 46.55 -4.29 30.76
C ALA A 527 45.31 -5.08 31.26
N ALA A 528 45.33 -6.40 31.05
CA ALA A 528 44.22 -7.29 31.39
C ALA A 528 44.08 -7.43 32.92
N ALA A 529 42.95 -6.98 33.46
CA ALA A 529 42.46 -7.51 34.73
C ALA A 529 42.21 -9.02 34.58
N SER A 530 42.60 -9.80 35.58
CA SER A 530 42.54 -11.25 35.50
C SER A 530 41.10 -11.78 35.39
N ALA A 531 40.94 -12.97 34.80
CA ALA A 531 39.64 -13.63 34.71
C ALA A 531 39.06 -13.98 36.11
N GLU A 532 39.90 -14.05 37.14
CA GLU A 532 39.54 -14.15 38.56
C GLU A 532 38.90 -12.83 39.06
N GLU A 533 39.59 -11.70 38.90
CA GLU A 533 39.12 -10.38 39.35
C GLU A 533 37.81 -9.97 38.66
N LEU A 534 37.65 -10.32 37.37
CA LEU A 534 36.42 -10.07 36.62
C LEU A 534 35.26 -10.98 37.05
N ARG A 535 35.53 -12.18 37.58
CA ARG A 535 34.51 -13.02 38.23
C ARG A 535 34.17 -12.50 39.63
N ALA A 536 35.16 -12.04 40.39
CA ALA A 536 34.95 -11.43 41.71
C ALA A 536 34.06 -10.19 41.61
N LEU A 537 34.38 -9.24 40.72
CA LEU A 537 33.56 -8.05 40.45
C LEU A 537 32.13 -8.40 40.02
N ARG A 538 31.95 -9.40 39.14
CA ARG A 538 30.61 -9.89 38.77
C ARG A 538 29.86 -10.49 39.96
N GLY A 539 30.55 -11.18 40.88
CA GLY A 539 29.97 -11.75 42.09
C GLY A 539 29.56 -10.70 43.12
N GLU A 540 30.41 -9.71 43.37
CA GLU A 540 30.13 -8.62 44.32
C GLU A 540 28.96 -7.73 43.84
N LEU A 541 28.90 -7.41 42.54
CA LEU A 541 27.78 -6.64 41.98
C LEU A 541 26.46 -7.42 41.97
N ALA A 542 26.49 -8.74 41.73
CA ALA A 542 25.30 -9.59 41.89
C ALA A 542 24.81 -9.64 43.35
N ALA A 543 25.72 -9.61 44.33
CA ALA A 543 25.35 -9.55 45.75
C ALA A 543 24.73 -8.20 46.14
N LEU A 544 25.24 -7.09 45.61
CA LEU A 544 24.69 -5.74 45.84
C LEU A 544 23.27 -5.59 45.28
N SER A 545 22.99 -6.16 44.10
CA SER A 545 21.64 -6.20 43.50
C SER A 545 20.60 -6.90 44.39
N MET A 546 21.02 -7.95 45.12
CA MET A 546 20.16 -8.76 45.99
C MET A 546 20.06 -8.25 47.44
N GLY A 547 20.88 -7.25 47.83
CA GLY A 547 21.05 -6.81 49.22
C GLY A 547 19.87 -6.10 49.87
N ASN A 548 18.85 -5.68 49.11
CA ASN A 548 17.73 -4.85 49.61
C ASN A 548 16.64 -5.66 50.36
N GLY A 549 17.06 -6.67 51.12
CA GLY A 549 16.28 -7.81 51.61
C GLY A 549 15.87 -7.81 53.09
N GLY A 550 16.23 -6.79 53.87
CA GLY A 550 15.66 -6.48 55.19
C GLY A 550 16.22 -7.23 56.41
N THR A 551 16.41 -6.49 57.50
CA THR A 551 16.74 -6.99 58.85
C THR A 551 15.76 -6.40 59.85
N ASN A 552 14.97 -7.27 60.50
CA ASN A 552 14.21 -6.93 61.70
C ASN A 552 15.12 -7.10 62.92
N ASP A 553 15.10 -6.14 63.84
CA ASP A 553 15.43 -6.43 65.24
C ASP A 553 14.45 -5.73 66.20
N LYS A 554 14.19 -6.37 67.34
CA LYS A 554 13.18 -5.96 68.34
C LYS A 554 13.85 -5.31 69.54
N VAL A 555 13.24 -4.28 70.15
CA VAL A 555 13.09 -4.09 71.62
C VAL A 555 11.97 -3.06 71.93
N ASN A 556 10.77 -3.58 72.21
CA ASN A 556 9.89 -3.38 73.40
C ASN A 556 9.76 -2.05 74.22
N VAL A 557 8.49 -1.58 74.35
CA VAL A 557 7.76 -0.85 75.46
C VAL A 557 8.23 0.60 75.83
N ILE A 558 7.44 1.62 76.26
CA ILE A 558 6.12 1.75 76.96
C ILE A 558 5.26 2.95 76.44
N ASP A 559 3.95 2.92 76.71
CA ASP A 559 2.88 3.94 76.51
C ASP A 559 3.16 5.44 76.81
N ALA A 560 2.42 6.35 76.13
CA ALA A 560 1.40 7.21 76.78
C ALA A 560 0.61 8.14 75.81
N LYS A 561 -0.65 8.42 76.16
CA LYS A 561 -1.63 9.31 75.48
C LYS A 561 -1.32 10.82 75.54
N SER A 562 -1.74 11.54 74.49
CA SER A 562 -2.60 12.77 74.48
C SER A 562 -2.11 13.82 73.47
N HIS A 563 -2.85 14.83 73.00
CA HIS A 563 -4.24 15.03 72.52
C HIS A 563 -4.31 16.53 72.11
N ALA A 564 -4.78 16.86 70.89
CA ALA A 564 -5.00 18.23 70.37
C ALA A 564 -3.74 19.14 70.18
N ASP A 565 -3.68 20.13 69.26
CA ASP A 565 -4.73 20.64 68.35
C ASP A 565 -4.17 21.22 67.02
N ARG A 566 -5.06 21.27 66.00
CA ARG A 566 -5.11 22.12 64.78
C ARG A 566 -3.88 22.91 64.26
N ALA A 567 -3.53 22.68 62.99
CA ALA A 567 -3.84 23.62 61.87
C ALA A 567 -3.52 23.01 60.48
N ALA A 568 -4.27 23.44 59.45
CA ALA A 568 -4.30 22.82 58.11
C ALA A 568 -3.14 23.16 57.17
N MET A 569 -2.80 22.23 56.27
CA MET A 569 -2.88 22.43 54.81
C MET A 569 -2.98 21.07 54.10
N SER A 570 -3.84 20.95 53.07
CA SER A 570 -4.11 19.68 52.39
C SER A 570 -3.28 19.50 51.12
N LYS A 571 -2.81 18.27 50.88
CA LYS A 571 -2.59 17.72 49.53
C LYS A 571 -2.74 16.19 49.53
N MET A 572 -3.19 15.69 48.38
CA MET A 572 -3.74 14.35 48.14
C MET A 572 -2.83 13.19 48.59
N LYS A 573 -3.44 12.13 49.14
CA LYS A 573 -2.79 10.85 49.48
C LYS A 573 -3.55 9.70 48.80
N GLY A 574 -2.82 8.76 48.20
CA GLY A 574 -3.37 7.52 47.62
C GLY A 574 -2.48 7.00 46.49
N LEU A 575 -2.13 5.72 46.41
CA LEU A 575 -2.35 4.61 47.35
C LEU A 575 -1.18 3.62 47.21
N LEU A 576 -0.54 3.22 48.32
CA LEU A 576 0.51 2.19 48.32
C LEU A 576 0.10 1.05 49.25
N MET A 577 -0.30 -0.07 48.64
CA MET A 577 -0.55 -1.38 49.23
C MET A 577 -0.25 -2.41 48.13
N SER A 578 0.37 -3.56 48.35
CA SER A 578 1.12 -4.08 49.50
C SER A 578 2.01 -5.24 48.99
N LYS A 579 3.14 -5.54 49.65
CA LYS A 579 3.99 -6.71 49.32
C LYS A 579 3.59 -7.91 50.19
N ARG A 580 3.40 -9.11 49.60
CA ARG A 580 4.15 -10.38 49.89
C ARG A 580 3.40 -11.66 49.46
N LEU A 581 4.16 -12.77 49.53
CA LEU A 581 3.79 -14.20 49.45
C LEU A 581 3.77 -14.77 48.01
N PHE A 582 4.45 -15.87 47.66
CA PHE A 582 5.42 -16.72 48.40
C PHE A 582 6.41 -17.35 47.40
N SER A 583 7.65 -17.63 47.82
CA SER A 583 8.62 -18.47 47.08
C SER A 583 8.98 -19.71 47.90
N LYS A 584 8.86 -20.90 47.30
CA LYS A 584 9.28 -22.25 47.75
C LYS A 584 9.13 -23.14 46.49
N ILE A 585 10.04 -24.03 46.08
CA ILE A 585 11.23 -24.70 46.66
C ILE A 585 12.18 -25.08 45.51
N TRP A 586 13.51 -25.02 45.70
CA TRP A 586 14.38 -26.17 45.40
C TRP A 586 15.77 -26.05 46.04
N SER A 587 16.20 -27.07 46.79
CA SER A 587 17.61 -27.46 46.88
C SER A 587 17.76 -28.93 47.28
N ASN A 588 18.48 -29.68 46.44
CA ASN A 588 19.35 -30.83 46.70
C ASN A 588 18.90 -32.11 47.47
N LYS A 589 19.01 -33.23 46.71
CA LYS A 589 19.96 -34.35 46.91
C LYS A 589 19.69 -35.42 47.99
N GLY A 590 19.19 -36.57 47.51
CA GLY A 590 19.80 -37.90 47.75
C GLY A 590 19.23 -38.78 48.87
N GLY A 591 19.05 -40.08 48.58
CA GLY A 591 18.89 -41.13 49.60
C GLY A 591 17.68 -42.07 49.45
N GLN A 592 17.81 -43.08 48.59
CA GLN A 592 17.52 -44.51 48.83
C GLN A 592 16.49 -44.94 49.93
N GLY A 593 15.47 -45.74 49.58
CA GLY A 593 14.69 -46.51 50.58
C GLY A 593 13.22 -46.88 50.25
N GLU A 594 13.03 -47.88 49.38
CA GLU A 594 11.99 -48.95 49.35
C GLU A 594 10.50 -48.78 49.77
N ASN A 595 9.66 -49.60 49.10
CA ASN A 595 8.31 -50.09 49.43
C ASN A 595 7.02 -49.36 48.95
N SER A 596 6.56 -49.80 47.77
CA SER A 596 5.29 -50.56 47.55
C SER A 596 3.89 -49.92 47.70
N GLY A 597 3.06 -50.11 46.67
CA GLY A 597 1.60 -49.89 46.62
C GLY A 597 1.20 -48.87 45.55
N SER A 598 0.89 -49.28 44.31
CA SER A 598 -0.47 -49.66 43.84
C SER A 598 -1.46 -48.47 43.84
N ASP A 599 -2.11 -48.04 42.75
CA ASP A 599 -2.22 -48.54 41.35
C ASP A 599 -2.51 -47.32 40.41
N SER A 600 -2.51 -47.37 39.06
CA SER A 600 -2.50 -48.50 38.12
C SER A 600 -1.88 -48.14 36.74
N SER A 601 -2.11 -49.00 35.74
CA SER A 601 -1.80 -48.93 34.31
C SER A 601 -2.85 -48.07 33.52
N GLU A 602 -2.73 -47.77 32.21
CA GLU A 602 -1.97 -48.42 31.11
C GLU A 602 -1.75 -47.49 29.90
N SER A 603 -1.03 -47.96 28.87
CA SER A 603 -0.55 -47.17 27.73
C SER A 603 -0.77 -47.84 26.37
N LEU A 604 -0.93 -47.02 25.31
CA LEU A 604 -0.56 -47.28 23.90
C LEU A 604 -1.38 -48.30 23.07
N GLY A 605 -1.36 -48.07 21.74
CA GLY A 605 -1.74 -49.03 20.68
C GLY A 605 -3.15 -48.78 20.11
N SER A 606 -3.42 -48.34 18.87
CA SER A 606 -2.89 -48.58 17.51
C SER A 606 -3.81 -49.46 16.65
N ALA A 607 -3.80 -49.17 15.34
CA ALA A 607 -4.34 -49.94 14.21
C ALA A 607 -5.86 -49.86 13.87
N ASN A 608 -6.10 -49.30 12.67
CA ASN A 608 -6.93 -49.80 11.57
C ASN A 608 -8.24 -50.58 11.85
N ASN A 609 -9.31 -50.20 11.14
CA ASN A 609 -9.77 -51.06 10.03
C ASN A 609 -10.62 -50.33 8.99
N LEU A 610 -10.69 -50.95 7.81
CA LEU A 610 -11.40 -50.56 6.61
C LEU A 610 -12.50 -51.60 6.35
N GLU A 611 -13.71 -51.18 5.97
CA GLU A 611 -14.72 -51.99 5.26
C GLU A 611 -15.96 -51.10 4.98
N GLU A 612 -16.86 -51.43 4.07
CA GLU A 612 -16.79 -51.50 2.60
C GLU A 612 -18.24 -51.32 2.10
N ALA A 613 -18.41 -50.91 0.84
CA ALA A 613 -19.55 -51.13 -0.06
C ALA A 613 -21.01 -51.25 0.48
N LYS A 614 -21.88 -50.40 -0.10
CA LYS A 614 -23.11 -50.89 -0.76
C LYS A 614 -23.61 -49.97 -1.88
N SER A 615 -23.82 -50.57 -3.05
CA SER A 615 -24.40 -49.94 -4.26
C SER A 615 -25.50 -50.86 -4.81
N THR A 616 -26.48 -50.30 -5.55
CA THR A 616 -27.35 -50.90 -6.61
C THR A 616 -28.74 -50.22 -6.67
N PRO A 617 -29.55 -50.35 -7.75
CA PRO A 617 -29.18 -50.59 -9.16
C PRO A 617 -29.95 -49.73 -10.20
N SER A 618 -29.52 -49.88 -11.47
CA SER A 618 -30.08 -49.32 -12.71
C SER A 618 -31.58 -49.53 -12.96
N ARG A 619 -32.16 -48.69 -13.84
CA ARG A 619 -33.23 -49.12 -14.77
C ARG A 619 -33.00 -48.58 -16.19
N LYS A 620 -33.05 -49.49 -17.18
CA LYS A 620 -33.15 -49.23 -18.64
C LYS A 620 -34.37 -48.32 -18.92
N GLY A 621 -34.45 -47.46 -19.94
CA GLY A 621 -33.74 -47.42 -21.22
C GLY A 621 -34.74 -47.59 -22.38
N ARG A 622 -34.85 -46.62 -23.29
CA ARG A 622 -35.58 -46.74 -24.58
C ARG A 622 -35.14 -45.64 -25.56
N HIS A 623 -34.77 -46.05 -26.78
CA HIS A 623 -34.80 -45.18 -27.95
C HIS A 623 -36.25 -44.98 -28.42
N SER A 624 -36.52 -43.86 -29.08
CA SER A 624 -37.35 -43.84 -30.29
C SER A 624 -37.04 -42.61 -31.14
N VAL A 625 -37.28 -42.75 -32.44
CA VAL A 625 -36.99 -41.78 -33.50
C VAL A 625 -38.24 -40.92 -33.78
N SER A 626 -38.07 -39.61 -33.93
CA SER A 626 -38.78 -38.71 -34.88
C SER A 626 -38.17 -37.31 -34.78
#